data_AF-A0A9D1QY26-F1
#
_entry.id   AF-A0A9D1QY26-F1
#
_cell.length_a   1.000
_cell.length_b   1.000
_cell.length_c   1.000
_cell.angle_alpha   90.00
_cell.angle_beta   90.00
_cell.angle_gamma   90.00
#
_symmetry.space_group_name_H-M   'P 1'
#
loop_
_entity.id
_entity.type
_entity.pdbx_description
1 polymer ?
#
loop_
_entity_poly.entity_id
_entity_poly.type
_entity_poly.pdbx_seq_one_letter_code
_entity_poly.pdbx_strand_id
1 'polypeptide(L)'
;KRDMDFLKEGVKLGVEVQFGKYAFMVYNVCAKMTIFSNLGKIDTGIEIVPVKHLADEMSTGVSYFEQFAWDLTKRGTSNIDIPVLILGIDI
;
A
#
# COMPACT_ATOMS: atom_id res chain seq x y z
N LYS A 1 17.05 -4.52 8.42
CA LYS A 1 16.28 -5.42 7.51
C LYS A 1 14.94 -4.72 7.26
N ARG A 2 14.38 -4.75 6.04
CA ARG A 2 13.01 -4.25 5.80
C ARG A 2 12.04 -5.39 6.07
N ASP A 3 10.98 -5.11 6.80
CA ASP A 3 9.92 -6.07 7.14
C ASP A 3 8.61 -5.64 6.48
N MET A 4 7.74 -6.61 6.21
CA MET A 4 6.41 -6.42 5.65
C MET A 4 5.39 -6.95 6.66
N ASP A 5 4.27 -6.27 6.83
CA ASP A 5 3.34 -6.58 7.92
C ASP A 5 2.85 -8.03 7.84
N PHE A 6 2.47 -8.48 6.64
CA PHE A 6 2.10 -9.86 6.41
C PHE A 6 2.68 -10.41 5.10
N LEU A 7 3.18 -11.63 5.19
CA LEU A 7 3.62 -12.45 4.05
C LEU A 7 2.84 -13.76 4.09
N LYS A 8 2.13 -14.08 3.01
CA LYS A 8 1.45 -15.37 2.91
C LYS A 8 2.41 -16.44 2.38
N GLU A 9 2.79 -17.37 3.25
CA GLU A 9 3.68 -18.48 2.89
C GLU A 9 3.11 -19.29 1.71
N GLY A 10 3.99 -19.64 0.77
CA GLY A 10 3.64 -20.43 -0.42
C GLY A 10 2.80 -19.71 -1.49
N VAL A 11 2.34 -18.47 -1.25
CA VAL A 11 1.42 -17.75 -2.17
C VAL A 11 2.06 -16.49 -2.79
N LYS A 12 3.27 -16.09 -2.39
CA LYS A 12 3.97 -14.88 -2.87
C LYS A 12 3.11 -13.60 -2.80
N LEU A 13 2.32 -13.48 -1.73
CA LEU A 13 1.47 -12.33 -1.46
C LEU A 13 1.99 -11.53 -0.27
N GLY A 14 2.17 -10.23 -0.46
CA GLY A 14 2.47 -9.27 0.60
C GLY A 14 1.25 -8.43 0.97
N VAL A 15 1.06 -8.14 2.24
CA VAL A 15 0.01 -7.24 2.72
C VAL A 15 0.60 -6.21 3.68
N GLU A 16 0.17 -4.97 3.52
CA GLU A 16 0.50 -3.83 4.36
C GLU A 16 -0.79 -3.18 4.86
N VAL A 17 -0.78 -2.74 6.12
CA VAL A 17 -1.89 -1.98 6.72
C VAL A 17 -1.38 -0.60 7.08
N GLN A 18 -1.92 0.43 6.43
CA GLN A 18 -1.37 1.78 6.54
C GLN A 18 -2.43 2.82 6.92
N PHE A 19 -2.45 3.15 8.21
CA PHE A 19 -3.27 4.21 8.80
C PHE A 19 -2.44 5.42 9.25
N GLY A 20 -1.28 5.59 8.63
CA GLY A 20 -0.33 6.65 8.91
C GLY A 20 -0.35 7.77 7.89
N LYS A 21 0.81 8.43 7.73
CA LYS A 21 0.97 9.56 6.82
C LYS A 21 1.09 9.12 5.38
N TYR A 22 0.66 10.00 4.47
CA TYR A 22 0.72 9.83 3.01
C TYR A 22 2.06 9.30 2.48
N ALA A 23 3.18 9.84 2.96
CA ALA A 23 4.52 9.46 2.50
C ALA A 23 4.81 7.96 2.67
N PHE A 24 4.20 7.31 3.66
CA PHE A 24 4.38 5.88 3.89
C PHE A 24 3.55 5.00 2.94
N MET A 25 2.35 5.44 2.53
CA MET A 25 1.51 4.71 1.57
C MET A 25 2.19 4.63 0.20
N VAL A 26 2.70 5.75 -0.30
CA VAL A 26 3.46 5.79 -1.56
C VAL A 26 4.71 4.93 -1.47
N TYR A 27 5.45 5.01 -0.36
CA TYR A 27 6.64 4.20 -0.15
C TYR A 27 6.32 2.69 -0.12
N ASN A 28 5.21 2.29 0.51
CA ASN A 28 4.80 0.89 0.58
C ASN A 28 4.58 0.31 -0.83
N VAL A 29 3.72 0.95 -1.62
CA VAL A 29 3.35 0.45 -2.96
C VAL A 29 4.48 0.63 -3.95
N CYS A 30 5.08 1.82 -4.03
CA CYS A 30 6.00 2.16 -5.11
C CYS A 30 7.46 1.78 -4.87
N ALA A 31 7.84 1.43 -3.64
CA ALA A 31 9.22 1.08 -3.30
C ALA A 31 9.32 -0.24 -2.53
N LYS A 32 8.60 -0.38 -1.41
CA LYS A 32 8.71 -1.55 -0.53
C LYS A 32 8.26 -2.82 -1.24
N MET A 33 7.08 -2.84 -1.86
CA MET A 33 6.55 -4.00 -2.57
C MET A 33 7.44 -4.41 -3.75
N THR A 34 7.92 -3.46 -4.56
CA THR A 34 8.91 -3.73 -5.62
C THR A 34 10.20 -4.35 -5.07
N ILE A 35 10.70 -3.88 -3.92
CA ILE A 35 11.89 -4.48 -3.29
C ILE A 35 11.62 -5.92 -2.85
N PHE A 36 10.47 -6.21 -2.24
CA PHE A 36 10.12 -7.58 -1.84
C PHE A 36 9.91 -8.49 -3.06
N SER A 37 9.41 -7.96 -4.17
CA SER A 37 9.32 -8.67 -5.44
C SER A 37 10.71 -9.02 -6.00
N ASN A 38 11.63 -8.05 -6.02
CA ASN A 38 13.02 -8.28 -6.44
C ASN A 38 13.77 -9.28 -5.54
N LEU A 39 13.39 -9.39 -4.27
CA LEU A 39 13.89 -10.40 -3.34
C LEU A 39 13.21 -11.78 -3.52
N GLY A 40 12.30 -11.93 -4.47
CA GLY A 40 11.55 -13.15 -4.76
C GLY A 40 10.52 -13.53 -3.70
N LYS A 41 10.18 -12.63 -2.78
CA LYS A 41 9.29 -12.89 -1.64
C LYS A 41 7.82 -12.75 -2.00
N ILE A 42 7.50 -11.83 -2.90
CA ILE A 42 6.14 -11.59 -3.40
C ILE A 42 6.14 -11.44 -4.91
N ASP A 43 4.99 -11.59 -5.54
CA ASP A 43 4.72 -11.15 -6.91
C ASP A 43 3.47 -10.25 -6.98
N THR A 44 2.69 -10.20 -5.90
CA THR A 44 1.46 -9.41 -5.76
C THR A 44 1.39 -8.79 -4.36
N GLY A 45 0.76 -7.61 -4.25
CA GLY A 45 0.57 -6.89 -3.00
C GLY A 45 -0.89 -6.52 -2.69
N ILE A 46 -1.18 -6.25 -1.42
CA ILE A 46 -2.40 -5.57 -0.96
C ILE A 46 -1.98 -4.45 -0.01
N GLU A 47 -2.50 -3.24 -0.22
CA GLU A 47 -2.36 -2.10 0.68
C GLU A 47 -3.74 -1.78 1.27
N ILE A 48 -3.90 -1.92 2.59
CA ILE A 48 -5.16 -1.62 3.29
C ILE A 48 -5.07 -0.22 3.89
N VAL A 49 -6.03 0.64 3.54
CA VAL A 49 -6.02 2.08 3.85
C VAL A 49 -7.42 2.52 4.27
N PRO A 50 -7.58 3.58 5.07
CA PRO A 50 -8.90 4.07 5.43
C PRO A 50 -9.49 4.83 4.23
N VAL A 51 -10.80 4.74 4.01
CA VAL A 51 -11.49 5.72 3.15
C VAL A 51 -11.57 7.08 3.85
N LYS A 52 -11.93 8.13 3.11
CA LYS A 52 -12.00 9.48 3.66
C LYS A 52 -12.88 9.57 4.92
N HIS A 53 -14.04 8.92 4.89
CA HIS A 53 -14.97 8.90 6.02
C HIS A 53 -14.32 8.36 7.30
N LEU A 54 -13.68 7.19 7.25
CA LEU A 54 -12.93 6.65 8.39
C LEU A 54 -11.77 7.57 8.81
N ALA A 55 -11.01 8.11 7.86
CA ALA A 55 -9.87 8.97 8.16
C ALA A 55 -10.26 10.28 8.86
N ASP A 56 -11.48 10.79 8.65
CA ASP A 56 -12.00 11.99 9.30
C ASP A 56 -12.26 11.78 10.81
N GLU A 57 -12.45 10.53 11.24
CA GLU A 57 -12.57 10.14 12.64
C GLU A 57 -11.21 9.79 13.28
N MET A 58 -10.10 10.05 12.58
CA MET A 58 -8.75 9.73 13.03
C MET A 58 -7.93 11.01 13.32
N SER A 59 -6.71 10.81 13.81
CA SER A 59 -5.75 11.89 14.02
C SER A 59 -5.50 12.68 12.73
N THR A 60 -5.30 13.99 12.86
CA THR A 60 -4.97 14.87 11.72
C THR A 60 -3.73 14.37 10.98
N GLY A 61 -3.81 14.32 9.64
CA GLY A 61 -2.69 13.95 8.77
C GLY A 61 -2.61 12.46 8.42
N VAL A 62 -3.61 11.66 8.82
CA VAL A 62 -3.85 10.33 8.25
C VAL A 62 -4.27 10.49 6.78
N SER A 63 -3.61 9.77 5.88
CA SER A 63 -3.98 9.71 4.47
C SER A 63 -5.10 8.70 4.23
N TYR A 64 -5.85 8.93 3.15
CA TYR A 64 -7.04 8.16 2.82
C TYR A 64 -7.01 7.65 1.38
N PHE A 65 -7.83 6.63 1.12
CA PHE A 65 -7.93 5.90 -0.13
C PHE A 65 -8.05 6.82 -1.35
N GLU A 66 -8.95 7.79 -1.32
CA GLU A 66 -9.30 8.63 -2.46
C GLU A 66 -8.13 9.51 -2.90
N GLN A 67 -7.40 10.11 -1.94
CA GLN A 67 -6.18 10.84 -2.22
C GLN A 67 -5.13 9.91 -2.85
N PHE A 68 -4.94 8.74 -2.27
CA PHE A 68 -3.92 7.81 -2.72
C PHE A 68 -4.20 7.21 -4.10
N ALA A 69 -5.45 6.85 -4.37
CA ALA A 69 -5.89 6.37 -5.67
C ALA A 69 -5.69 7.44 -6.75
N TRP A 70 -5.98 8.70 -6.43
CA TRP A 70 -5.70 9.83 -7.33
C TRP A 70 -4.20 9.97 -7.59
N ASP A 71 -3.37 9.95 -6.55
CA ASP A 71 -1.91 10.08 -6.66
C ASP A 71 -1.28 8.95 -7.49
N LEU A 72 -1.65 7.69 -7.24
CA LEU A 72 -1.17 6.55 -8.03
C LEU A 72 -1.63 6.64 -9.49
N THR A 73 -2.85 7.09 -9.72
CA THR A 73 -3.37 7.30 -11.08
C THR A 73 -2.58 8.41 -11.81
N LYS A 74 -2.22 9.49 -11.12
CA LYS A 74 -1.46 10.61 -11.70
C LYS A 74 0.02 10.30 -11.87
N ARG A 75 0.62 9.51 -10.98
CA ARG A 75 1.98 8.98 -11.12
C ARG A 75 2.10 8.12 -12.39
N GLY A 76 1.08 7.32 -12.68
CA GLY A 76 1.12 6.32 -13.74
C GLY A 76 1.97 5.10 -13.36
N THR A 77 2.11 4.19 -14.30
CA THR A 77 2.78 2.90 -14.12
C THR A 77 4.25 2.95 -14.51
N SER A 78 5.11 2.38 -13.68
CA SER A 78 6.51 2.11 -13.96
C SER A 78 6.72 0.65 -14.36
N ASN A 79 7.81 0.35 -15.08
CA ASN A 79 8.19 -1.01 -15.46
C ASN A 79 8.66 -1.89 -14.28
N ILE A 80 8.90 -1.29 -13.11
CA ILE A 80 9.26 -1.99 -11.88
C ILE A 80 8.08 -2.21 -10.93
N ASP A 81 6.89 -1.70 -11.28
CA ASP A 81 5.70 -1.88 -10.46
C ASP A 81 5.21 -3.32 -10.56
N ILE A 82 4.60 -3.82 -9.49
CA ILE A 82 3.92 -5.13 -9.45
C ILE A 82 2.41 -4.92 -9.29
N PRO A 83 1.58 -5.94 -9.55
CA PRO A 83 0.16 -5.86 -9.23
C PRO A 83 -0.07 -5.62 -7.73
N VAL A 84 -0.77 -4.54 -7.40
CA VAL A 84 -1.15 -4.21 -6.01
C VAL A 84 -2.63 -3.84 -5.96
N LEU A 85 -3.37 -4.48 -5.06
CA LEU A 85 -4.74 -4.09 -4.73
C LEU A 85 -4.69 -3.01 -3.64
N ILE A 86 -5.25 -1.84 -3.91
CA ILE A 86 -5.50 -0.83 -2.88
C ILE A 86 -6.91 -1.07 -2.32
N LEU A 87 -6.99 -1.43 -1.04
CA LEU A 87 -8.24 -1.76 -0.35
C LEU A 87 -8.60 -0.65 0.63
N GLY A 88 -9.58 0.17 0.26
CA GLY A 88 -10.21 1.14 1.16
C GLY A 88 -11.18 0.45 2.13
N ILE A 89 -11.07 0.76 3.43
CA ILE A 89 -11.98 0.26 4.46
C ILE A 89 -12.69 1.40 5.20
N ASP A 90 -13.86 1.09 5.75
CA ASP A 90 -14.71 2.01 6.52
C ASP A 90 -15.31 1.27 7.75
N ILE A 91 -16.01 2.01 8.62
CA ILE A 91 -16.72 1.50 9.81
C ILE A 91 -18.19 1.16 9.57
#